data_AF-A0A9W9LXG7-F1
#
_entry.id   AF-A0A9W9LXG7-F1
#
_cell.length_a   1.000
_cell.length_b   1.000
_cell.length_c   1.000
_cell.angle_alpha   90.00
_cell.angle_beta   90.00
_cell.angle_gamma   90.00
#
_symmetry.space_group_name_H-M   'P 1'
#
loop_
_entity.id
_entity.type
_entity.pdbx_description
1 polymer ?
#
loop_
_entity_poly.entity_id
_entity_poly.type
_entity_poly.pdbx_seq_one_letter_code
_entity_poly.pdbx_strand_id
1 'polypeptide(L)'
;MDKNSTVSLQGPPGVEVLDWMIDAANAQNWCTAKNIYNTAIPSLLCLLMSKIKQEFHTNTSLSLLPFSLYVYGLAFGPTVSAPLSETFGQRFIYILVTPVVLLFILGAGFARNFATLAVCRLLAGIAVSAPLAVGAGTIMDLWSGISTHWGVILLMTTAFLGPALGGTVGVWIFALGAEEIYAGPIIRHRAKKLGLPIPPRPVPRGWAGLRFLATVTLARQVYMLLREPMVLLCSLYSSLNFSILFCFLASIPLIFGTTYGFTPGEAGLVLIGIAVGCILGGLALMVIDGYAVKWYRDRYTDGSTPERMLWGAMLGGPLMAVSLFWFAWTARPGIHWMSGIVATGVFGFSNILVFVSTMLYLTNVCGAQYGASALAANGLLRYLVGGSFPLLRFPGEFPTTPVMQLWKSPL
;
A
#
# COMPACT_ATOMS: atom_id res chain seq x y z
N MET A 1 -12.22 5.25 -21.50
CA MET A 1 -12.60 3.89 -21.92
C MET A 1 -13.17 3.21 -20.70
N ASP A 2 -14.48 3.04 -20.65
CA ASP A 2 -15.08 2.18 -19.63
C ASP A 2 -14.50 0.77 -19.80
N LYS A 3 -13.86 0.27 -18.75
CA LYS A 3 -13.19 -1.04 -18.78
C LYS A 3 -14.16 -2.20 -19.02
N ASN A 4 -15.47 -1.95 -18.88
CA ASN A 4 -16.56 -2.89 -19.10
C ASN A 4 -17.58 -2.46 -20.17
N SER A 5 -17.36 -1.36 -20.92
CA SER A 5 -18.27 -1.01 -22.02
C SER A 5 -17.92 -1.81 -23.27
N THR A 6 -18.61 -2.93 -23.46
CA THR A 6 -18.89 -3.60 -24.74
C THR A 6 -17.78 -3.46 -25.80
N VAL A 7 -16.65 -4.16 -25.61
CA VAL A 7 -15.77 -4.49 -26.74
C VAL A 7 -16.37 -5.72 -27.43
N SER A 8 -17.57 -5.56 -28.00
CA SER A 8 -18.09 -6.53 -28.95
C SER A 8 -17.28 -6.35 -30.23
N LEU A 9 -16.27 -7.20 -30.44
CA LEU A 9 -15.60 -7.28 -31.74
C LEU A 9 -16.62 -7.83 -32.73
N GLN A 10 -17.26 -6.97 -33.51
CA GLN A 10 -18.11 -7.40 -34.63
C GLN A 10 -17.20 -8.09 -35.65
N GLY A 11 -17.20 -9.42 -35.63
CA GLY A 11 -16.58 -10.25 -36.66
C GLY A 11 -17.48 -10.38 -37.89
N PRO A 12 -16.94 -10.85 -39.04
CA PRO A 12 -17.75 -11.19 -40.20
C PRO A 12 -18.83 -12.25 -39.84
N PRO A 13 -19.94 -12.31 -40.59
CA PRO A 13 -21.09 -13.16 -40.25
C PRO A 13 -20.67 -14.64 -40.16
N GLY A 14 -20.87 -15.24 -38.98
CA GLY A 14 -20.57 -16.66 -38.71
C GLY A 14 -19.58 -16.96 -37.59
N VAL A 15 -18.96 -15.94 -36.97
CA VAL A 15 -18.08 -16.11 -35.80
C VAL A 15 -18.79 -15.59 -34.56
N GLU A 16 -19.04 -16.47 -33.59
CA GLU A 16 -19.65 -16.13 -32.29
C GLU A 16 -18.82 -15.04 -31.60
N VAL A 17 -19.48 -13.92 -31.30
CA VAL A 17 -18.84 -12.70 -30.79
C VAL A 17 -18.30 -12.96 -29.40
N LEU A 18 -17.02 -12.62 -29.18
CA LEU A 18 -16.37 -12.69 -27.87
C LEU A 18 -17.03 -11.68 -26.91
N ASP A 19 -18.12 -12.08 -26.26
CA ASP A 19 -18.73 -11.30 -25.20
C ASP A 19 -17.93 -11.49 -23.91
N TRP A 20 -17.03 -10.56 -23.65
CA TRP A 20 -16.12 -10.58 -22.50
C TRP A 20 -16.87 -10.69 -21.16
N MET A 21 -18.11 -10.19 -21.08
CA MET A 21 -18.87 -10.22 -19.83
C MET A 21 -19.24 -11.66 -19.42
N ILE A 22 -19.42 -12.56 -20.37
CA ILE A 22 -19.91 -13.93 -20.14
C ILE A 22 -18.75 -14.96 -20.22
N ASP A 23 -17.58 -14.55 -20.72
CA ASP A 23 -16.43 -15.42 -20.92
C ASP A 23 -15.93 -16.08 -19.61
N ALA A 24 -15.62 -17.37 -19.67
CA ALA A 24 -15.03 -18.11 -18.55
C ALA A 24 -13.61 -17.62 -18.19
N ALA A 25 -12.94 -16.89 -19.10
CA ALA A 25 -11.68 -16.22 -18.83
C ALA A 25 -11.82 -14.87 -18.10
N ASN A 26 -13.05 -14.35 -17.94
CA ASN A 26 -13.28 -13.18 -17.13
C ASN A 26 -13.17 -13.55 -15.63
N ALA A 27 -12.24 -12.91 -14.92
CA ALA A 27 -11.96 -13.19 -13.53
C ALA A 27 -13.15 -12.92 -12.58
N GLN A 28 -14.08 -12.06 -13.00
CA GLN A 28 -15.31 -11.78 -12.25
C GLN A 28 -16.28 -12.98 -12.22
N ASN A 29 -16.15 -13.92 -13.16
CA ASN A 29 -17.02 -15.10 -13.29
C ASN A 29 -16.44 -16.33 -12.56
N TRP A 30 -15.28 -16.21 -11.91
CA TRP A 30 -14.62 -17.33 -11.22
C TRP A 30 -15.23 -17.61 -9.84
N CYS A 31 -15.01 -18.83 -9.35
CA CYS A 31 -15.41 -19.22 -8.00
C CYS A 31 -14.68 -18.36 -6.93
N THR A 32 -15.38 -18.02 -5.85
CA THR A 32 -14.89 -17.17 -4.76
C THR A 32 -13.56 -17.67 -4.16
N ALA A 33 -13.37 -18.98 -4.06
CA ALA A 33 -12.12 -19.57 -3.58
C ALA A 33 -10.92 -19.23 -4.49
N LYS A 34 -11.13 -19.22 -5.81
CA LYS A 34 -10.12 -18.86 -6.81
C LYS A 34 -9.81 -17.36 -6.76
N ASN A 35 -10.82 -16.52 -6.48
CA ASN A 35 -10.62 -15.07 -6.33
C ASN A 35 -9.87 -14.72 -5.05
N ILE A 36 -10.14 -15.43 -3.94
CA ILE A 36 -9.39 -15.29 -2.69
C ILE A 36 -7.92 -15.67 -2.90
N TYR A 37 -7.63 -16.79 -3.58
CA TYR A 37 -6.26 -17.21 -3.87
C TYR A 37 -5.49 -16.14 -4.67
N ASN A 38 -6.07 -15.64 -5.76
CA ASN A 38 -5.43 -14.60 -6.58
C ASN A 38 -5.33 -13.24 -5.88
N THR A 39 -6.21 -12.94 -4.91
CA THR A 39 -6.10 -11.75 -4.06
C THR A 39 -5.01 -11.89 -2.99
N ALA A 40 -4.78 -13.11 -2.50
CA ALA A 40 -3.75 -13.40 -1.50
C ALA A 40 -2.32 -13.23 -2.05
N ILE A 41 -2.10 -13.37 -3.36
CA ILE A 41 -0.78 -13.23 -3.98
C ILE A 41 -0.19 -11.82 -3.82
N PRO A 42 -0.83 -10.73 -4.31
CA PRO A 42 -0.31 -9.39 -4.09
C PRO A 42 -0.24 -9.04 -2.60
N SER A 43 -1.22 -9.50 -1.82
CA SER A 43 -1.30 -9.36 -0.36
C SER A 43 -0.05 -9.91 0.36
N LEU A 44 0.38 -11.11 -0.01
CA LEU A 44 1.58 -11.75 0.54
C LEU A 44 2.87 -11.09 0.03
N LEU A 45 2.93 -10.68 -1.25
CA LEU A 45 4.10 -9.99 -1.82
C LEU A 45 4.43 -8.67 -1.11
N CYS A 46 3.42 -8.01 -0.53
CA CYS A 46 3.62 -6.81 0.28
C CYS A 46 4.38 -7.08 1.61
N LEU A 47 4.52 -8.34 2.02
CA LEU A 47 5.25 -8.73 3.24
C LEU A 47 6.78 -8.63 3.10
N LEU A 48 7.33 -8.35 1.91
CA LEU A 48 8.77 -8.38 1.60
C LEU A 48 9.61 -7.22 2.21
N MET A 49 9.27 -6.75 3.41
CA MET A 49 10.08 -5.76 4.12
C MET A 49 11.24 -6.43 4.88
N SER A 50 12.48 -5.97 4.63
CA SER A 50 13.68 -6.47 5.29
C SER A 50 14.18 -5.53 6.40
N LYS A 51 14.38 -6.10 7.59
CA LYS A 51 15.15 -5.47 8.68
C LYS A 51 16.64 -5.71 8.40
N ILE A 52 17.46 -4.66 8.39
CA ILE A 52 18.92 -4.80 8.30
C ILE A 52 19.51 -4.25 9.60
N LYS A 53 20.32 -5.09 10.26
CA LYS A 53 21.10 -4.79 11.46
C LYS A 53 22.58 -4.69 11.08
N GLN A 54 22.93 -3.73 10.23
CA GLN A 54 24.33 -3.40 9.98
C GLN A 54 24.63 -2.06 10.64
N GLU A 55 25.52 -2.12 11.63
CA GLU A 55 25.97 -0.97 12.40
C GLU A 55 27.11 -0.33 11.61
N PHE A 56 26.75 0.54 10.65
CA PHE A 56 27.74 1.41 10.02
C PHE A 56 28.09 2.52 11.01
N HIS A 57 29.38 2.67 11.34
CA HIS A 57 29.92 3.76 12.18
C HIS A 57 29.70 5.13 11.52
N THR A 58 28.46 5.61 11.51
CA THR A 58 28.01 6.83 10.80
C THR A 58 27.07 7.63 11.70
N ASN A 59 26.97 8.95 11.46
CA ASN A 59 26.09 9.85 12.22
C ASN A 59 24.65 9.31 12.29
N THR A 60 24.01 9.45 13.45
CA THR A 60 22.67 8.91 13.76
C THR A 60 21.60 9.35 12.74
N SER A 61 21.73 10.55 12.17
CA SER A 61 20.84 11.07 11.13
C SER A 61 21.01 10.36 9.77
N LEU A 62 22.22 9.90 9.43
CA LEU A 62 22.49 9.19 8.17
C LEU A 62 21.94 7.76 8.21
N SER A 63 21.85 7.13 9.38
CA SER A 63 21.35 5.75 9.52
C SER A 63 19.90 5.57 9.04
N LEU A 64 19.10 6.64 9.00
CA LEU A 64 17.70 6.63 8.52
C LEU A 64 17.53 6.93 7.03
N LEU A 65 18.59 7.37 6.34
CA LEU A 65 18.51 7.72 4.93
C LEU A 65 18.14 6.53 4.03
N PRO A 66 18.72 5.31 4.19
CA PRO A 66 18.35 4.17 3.35
C PRO A 66 16.89 3.75 3.54
N PHE A 67 16.34 3.95 4.73
CA PHE A 67 14.93 3.72 5.03
C PHE A 67 14.04 4.72 4.30
N SER A 68 14.37 6.00 4.39
CA SER A 68 13.64 7.08 3.73
C SER A 68 13.69 6.97 2.21
N LEU A 69 14.85 6.63 1.65
CA LEU A 69 15.04 6.35 0.22
C LEU A 69 14.21 5.16 -0.26
N TYR A 70 14.07 4.11 0.55
CA TYR A 70 13.17 3.00 0.22
C TYR A 70 11.72 3.48 0.10
N VAL A 71 11.26 4.32 1.03
CA VAL A 71 9.90 4.89 1.01
C VAL A 71 9.71 5.84 -0.17
N TYR A 72 10.71 6.67 -0.51
CA TYR A 72 10.67 7.48 -1.73
C TYR A 72 10.60 6.62 -3.00
N GLY A 73 11.31 5.50 -3.03
CA GLY A 73 11.20 4.52 -4.12
C GLY A 73 9.75 4.02 -4.30
N LEU A 74 9.03 3.80 -3.20
CA LEU A 74 7.62 3.41 -3.23
C LEU A 74 6.70 4.48 -3.86
N ALA A 75 7.06 5.76 -3.75
CA ALA A 75 6.30 6.87 -4.34
C ALA A 75 6.34 6.84 -5.87
N PHE A 76 7.52 6.60 -6.46
CA PHE A 76 7.73 6.74 -7.89
C PHE A 76 7.47 5.47 -8.69
N GLY A 77 7.62 4.29 -8.10
CA GLY A 77 7.51 3.05 -8.87
C GLY A 77 6.11 2.73 -9.44
N PRO A 78 4.96 3.14 -8.85
CA PRO A 78 3.65 3.01 -9.48
C PRO A 78 3.54 3.72 -10.83
N THR A 79 4.29 4.81 -11.02
CA THR A 79 4.35 5.57 -12.29
C THR A 79 4.82 4.69 -13.46
N VAL A 80 5.74 3.76 -13.18
CA VAL A 80 6.32 2.87 -14.18
C VAL A 80 5.54 1.56 -14.23
N SER A 81 5.17 1.00 -13.08
CA SER A 81 4.55 -0.32 -13.01
C SER A 81 3.10 -0.35 -13.46
N ALA A 82 2.30 0.67 -13.16
CA ALA A 82 0.88 0.72 -13.53
C ALA A 82 0.69 0.61 -15.07
N PRO A 83 1.35 1.41 -15.91
CA PRO A 83 1.18 1.29 -17.36
C PRO A 83 1.85 0.05 -17.97
N LEU A 84 2.95 -0.44 -17.38
CA LEU A 84 3.51 -1.73 -17.79
C LEU A 84 2.50 -2.86 -17.57
N SER A 85 1.71 -2.78 -16.49
CA SER A 85 0.69 -3.79 -16.16
C SER A 85 -0.42 -3.84 -17.20
N GLU A 86 -0.82 -2.67 -17.71
CA GLU A 86 -1.86 -2.55 -18.73
C GLU A 86 -1.41 -3.07 -20.11
N THR A 87 -0.10 -3.09 -20.35
CA THR A 87 0.48 -3.44 -21.64
C THR A 87 0.85 -4.91 -21.73
N PHE A 88 1.51 -5.42 -20.68
CA PHE A 88 2.09 -6.76 -20.65
C PHE A 88 1.28 -7.75 -19.81
N GLY A 89 0.30 -7.27 -19.04
CA GLY A 89 -0.46 -8.08 -18.09
C GLY A 89 0.06 -7.92 -16.66
N GLN A 90 -0.82 -8.19 -15.71
CA GLN A 90 -0.54 -8.04 -14.28
C GLN A 90 0.33 -9.21 -13.78
N ARG A 91 0.15 -10.42 -14.33
CA ARG A 91 0.96 -11.60 -13.98
C ARG A 91 2.43 -11.41 -14.34
N PHE A 92 2.70 -10.80 -15.50
CA PHE A 92 4.05 -10.52 -15.95
C PHE A 92 4.83 -9.70 -14.91
N ILE A 93 4.16 -8.73 -14.28
CA ILE A 93 4.77 -7.91 -13.23
C ILE A 93 5.08 -8.73 -11.98
N TYR A 94 4.13 -9.56 -11.51
CA TYR A 94 4.38 -10.40 -10.33
C TYR A 94 5.54 -11.38 -10.54
N ILE A 95 5.68 -11.95 -11.73
CA ILE A 95 6.77 -12.91 -12.01
C ILE A 95 8.11 -12.20 -12.20
N LEU A 96 8.15 -11.09 -12.93
CA LEU A 96 9.41 -10.44 -13.31
C LEU A 96 9.93 -9.47 -12.24
N VAL A 97 9.06 -8.72 -11.56
CA VAL A 97 9.50 -7.70 -10.61
C VAL A 97 9.93 -8.32 -9.28
N THR A 98 9.33 -9.42 -8.87
CA THR A 98 9.66 -10.04 -7.59
C THR A 98 11.11 -10.58 -7.48
N PRO A 99 11.72 -11.25 -8.49
CA PRO A 99 13.14 -11.60 -8.42
C PRO A 99 14.06 -10.37 -8.44
N VAL A 100 13.65 -9.29 -9.12
CA VAL A 100 14.40 -8.01 -9.12
C VAL A 100 14.38 -7.38 -7.72
N VAL A 101 13.23 -7.40 -7.04
CA VAL A 101 13.11 -6.99 -5.63
C VAL A 101 14.05 -7.82 -4.75
N LEU A 102 14.01 -9.16 -4.88
CA LEU A 102 14.84 -10.05 -4.08
C LEU A 102 16.33 -9.79 -4.29
N LEU A 103 16.74 -9.56 -5.54
CA LEU A 103 18.13 -9.24 -5.89
C LEU A 103 18.59 -7.95 -5.19
N PHE A 104 17.79 -6.88 -5.22
CA PHE A 104 18.17 -5.63 -4.56
C PHE A 104 18.10 -5.71 -3.03
N ILE A 105 17.17 -6.50 -2.46
CA ILE A 105 17.12 -6.76 -1.02
C ILE A 105 18.36 -7.56 -0.57
N LEU A 106 18.75 -8.59 -1.33
CA LEU A 106 19.98 -9.35 -1.08
C LEU A 106 21.21 -8.46 -1.25
N GLY A 107 21.25 -7.64 -2.30
CA GLY A 107 22.30 -6.65 -2.53
C GLY A 107 22.44 -5.65 -1.38
N ALA A 108 21.33 -5.22 -0.78
CA ALA A 108 21.34 -4.39 0.42
C ALA A 108 21.89 -5.15 1.65
N GLY A 109 21.64 -6.45 1.77
CA GLY A 109 22.19 -7.30 2.83
C GLY A 109 23.70 -7.52 2.72
N PHE A 110 24.23 -7.60 1.49
CA PHE A 110 25.67 -7.74 1.22
C PHE A 110 26.41 -6.39 1.04
N ALA A 111 25.71 -5.27 1.17
CA ALA A 111 26.32 -3.96 1.01
C ALA A 111 27.39 -3.72 2.08
N ARG A 112 28.61 -3.39 1.64
CA ARG A 112 29.72 -3.02 2.52
C ARG A 112 29.90 -1.50 2.66
N ASN A 113 29.22 -0.74 1.81
CA ASN A 113 29.27 0.71 1.76
C ASN A 113 27.87 1.29 1.95
N PHE A 114 27.79 2.39 2.68
CA PHE A 114 26.53 3.10 2.92
C PHE A 114 25.84 3.55 1.63
N ALA A 115 26.59 4.04 0.64
CA ALA A 115 26.05 4.43 -0.66
C ALA A 115 25.42 3.24 -1.41
N THR A 116 26.07 2.07 -1.37
CA THR A 116 25.54 0.84 -1.97
C THR A 116 24.25 0.41 -1.27
N LEU A 117 24.20 0.47 0.06
CA LEU A 117 22.99 0.20 0.83
C LEU A 117 21.85 1.15 0.43
N ALA A 118 22.13 2.44 0.34
CA ALA A 118 21.16 3.48 -0.04
C ALA A 118 20.59 3.25 -1.45
N VAL A 119 21.45 2.98 -2.45
CA VAL A 119 21.04 2.73 -3.84
C VAL A 119 20.24 1.43 -3.94
N CYS A 120 20.70 0.33 -3.34
CA CYS A 120 19.97 -0.93 -3.33
C CYS A 120 18.59 -0.78 -2.68
N ARG A 121 18.48 0.03 -1.60
CA ARG A 121 17.20 0.32 -0.95
C ARG A 121 16.26 1.15 -1.83
N LEU A 122 16.76 2.18 -2.49
CA LEU A 122 15.95 2.98 -3.43
C LEU A 122 15.40 2.10 -4.56
N LEU A 123 16.26 1.30 -5.19
CA LEU A 123 15.88 0.40 -6.29
C LEU A 123 14.93 -0.71 -5.82
N ALA A 124 15.14 -1.28 -4.64
CA ALA A 124 14.22 -2.22 -4.02
C ALA A 124 12.85 -1.57 -3.77
N GLY A 125 12.80 -0.32 -3.27
CA GLY A 125 11.55 0.41 -3.07
C GLY A 125 10.79 0.65 -4.38
N ILE A 126 11.48 1.07 -5.44
CA ILE A 126 10.88 1.26 -6.77
C ILE A 126 10.27 -0.07 -7.26
N ALA A 127 11.01 -1.17 -7.14
CA ALA A 127 10.53 -2.48 -7.59
C ALA A 127 9.38 -3.03 -6.72
N VAL A 128 9.42 -2.89 -5.39
CA VAL A 128 8.36 -3.39 -4.48
C VAL A 128 7.03 -2.66 -4.67
N SER A 129 7.06 -1.40 -5.10
CA SER A 129 5.82 -0.66 -5.33
C SER A 129 4.95 -1.25 -6.45
N ALA A 130 5.54 -2.04 -7.36
CA ALA A 130 4.83 -2.59 -8.49
C ALA A 130 3.75 -3.60 -8.06
N PRO A 131 4.04 -4.63 -7.24
CA PRO A 131 3.00 -5.48 -6.65
C PRO A 131 1.93 -4.73 -5.84
N LEU A 132 2.29 -3.65 -5.12
CA LEU A 132 1.35 -2.86 -4.32
C LEU A 132 0.33 -2.12 -5.21
N ALA A 133 0.82 -1.44 -6.26
CA ALA A 133 -0.03 -0.69 -7.18
C ALA A 133 -0.85 -1.61 -8.09
N VAL A 134 -0.24 -2.68 -8.59
CA VAL A 134 -0.91 -3.65 -9.46
C VAL A 134 -1.88 -4.51 -8.67
N GLY A 135 -1.57 -4.85 -7.41
CA GLY A 135 -2.45 -5.60 -6.51
C GLY A 135 -3.80 -4.94 -6.29
N ALA A 136 -3.82 -3.61 -6.12
CA ALA A 136 -5.06 -2.85 -6.04
C ALA A 136 -5.88 -2.93 -7.35
N GLY A 137 -5.20 -2.88 -8.50
CA GLY A 137 -5.82 -3.10 -9.82
C GLY A 137 -6.41 -4.50 -9.96
N THR A 138 -5.64 -5.54 -9.61
CA THR A 138 -6.05 -6.94 -9.65
C THR A 138 -7.32 -7.20 -8.85
N ILE A 139 -7.49 -6.55 -7.69
CA ILE A 139 -8.69 -6.69 -6.86
C ILE A 139 -9.92 -6.07 -7.50
N MET A 140 -9.76 -4.89 -8.11
CA MET A 140 -10.84 -4.23 -8.86
C MET A 140 -11.24 -5.04 -10.09
N ASP A 141 -10.32 -5.81 -10.67
CA ASP A 141 -10.61 -6.70 -11.80
C ASP A 141 -11.23 -8.04 -11.35
N LEU A 142 -10.86 -8.57 -10.17
CA LEU A 142 -11.38 -9.84 -9.61
C LEU A 142 -12.79 -9.72 -9.01
N TRP A 143 -13.06 -8.62 -8.33
CA TRP A 143 -14.26 -8.47 -7.51
C TRP A 143 -15.13 -7.34 -8.03
N SER A 144 -16.44 -7.57 -8.08
CA SER A 144 -17.44 -6.57 -8.46
C SER A 144 -18.34 -6.16 -7.28
N GLY A 145 -18.85 -4.93 -7.33
CA GLY A 145 -19.79 -4.40 -6.35
C GLY A 145 -19.20 -4.26 -4.95
N ILE A 146 -19.96 -4.71 -3.94
CA ILE A 146 -19.56 -4.54 -2.53
C ILE A 146 -18.34 -5.39 -2.15
N SER A 147 -18.18 -6.53 -2.83
CA SER A 147 -17.12 -7.51 -2.56
C SER A 147 -15.72 -6.96 -2.83
N THR A 148 -15.62 -5.94 -3.69
CA THR A 148 -14.35 -5.24 -3.97
C THR A 148 -13.78 -4.58 -2.73
N HIS A 149 -14.62 -4.07 -1.82
CA HIS A 149 -14.15 -3.46 -0.58
C HIS A 149 -13.42 -4.47 0.30
N TRP A 150 -13.97 -5.68 0.43
CA TRP A 150 -13.40 -6.78 1.22
C TRP A 150 -12.03 -7.18 0.69
N GLY A 151 -11.86 -7.23 -0.64
CA GLY A 151 -10.57 -7.44 -1.27
C GLY A 151 -9.56 -6.35 -0.92
N VAL A 152 -9.94 -5.07 -0.99
CA VAL A 152 -9.07 -3.94 -0.63
C VAL A 152 -8.69 -3.98 0.85
N ILE A 153 -9.64 -4.30 1.75
CA ILE A 153 -9.37 -4.46 3.19
C ILE A 153 -8.34 -5.55 3.42
N LEU A 154 -8.50 -6.71 2.77
CA LEU A 154 -7.57 -7.83 2.89
C LEU A 154 -6.16 -7.44 2.42
N LEU A 155 -6.04 -6.83 1.24
CA LEU A 155 -4.76 -6.39 0.67
C LEU A 155 -4.02 -5.42 1.58
N MET A 156 -4.73 -4.43 2.12
CA MET A 156 -4.11 -3.43 2.99
C MET A 156 -3.71 -4.05 4.34
N THR A 157 -4.58 -4.88 4.94
CA THR A 157 -4.29 -5.57 6.20
C THR A 157 -3.01 -6.40 6.09
N THR A 158 -2.85 -7.14 5.00
CA THR A 158 -1.62 -7.92 4.73
C THR A 158 -0.41 -7.05 4.44
N ALA A 159 -0.57 -5.92 3.74
CA ALA A 159 0.56 -5.02 3.49
C ALA A 159 1.15 -4.45 4.78
N PHE A 160 0.31 -4.14 5.77
CA PHE A 160 0.77 -3.66 7.09
C PHE A 160 1.27 -4.75 8.03
N LEU A 161 1.03 -6.04 7.74
CA LEU A 161 1.61 -7.17 8.46
C LEU A 161 3.10 -7.40 8.13
N GLY A 162 3.57 -6.85 7.00
CA GLY A 162 4.94 -7.02 6.50
C GLY A 162 6.05 -6.68 7.50
N PRO A 163 6.03 -5.50 8.14
CA PRO A 163 7.02 -5.11 9.14
C PRO A 163 7.13 -6.06 10.35
N ALA A 164 6.03 -6.74 10.70
CA ALA A 164 5.95 -7.61 11.87
C ALA A 164 6.38 -9.04 11.56
N LEU A 165 5.99 -9.59 10.40
CA LEU A 165 6.27 -10.98 10.04
C LEU A 165 7.66 -11.18 9.40
N GLY A 166 8.24 -10.13 8.80
CA GLY A 166 9.49 -10.23 8.06
C GLY A 166 9.31 -11.01 6.74
N GLY A 167 9.86 -10.50 5.65
CA GLY A 167 9.69 -11.13 4.33
C GLY A 167 10.25 -12.56 4.30
N THR A 168 9.41 -13.55 3.94
CA THR A 168 9.85 -14.92 3.68
C THR A 168 9.95 -15.19 2.17
N VAL A 169 10.95 -15.99 1.77
CA VAL A 169 11.09 -16.50 0.39
C VAL A 169 9.86 -17.33 -0.03
N GLY A 170 9.12 -17.90 0.94
CA GLY A 170 7.91 -18.70 0.71
C GLY A 170 6.78 -17.95 0.01
N VAL A 171 6.68 -16.62 0.20
CA VAL A 171 5.72 -15.76 -0.51
C VAL A 171 5.93 -15.78 -2.03
N TRP A 172 7.17 -15.95 -2.47
CA TRP A 172 7.53 -15.96 -3.89
C TRP A 172 6.95 -17.16 -4.64
N ILE A 173 6.90 -18.31 -3.97
CA ILE A 173 6.37 -19.56 -4.53
C ILE A 173 4.87 -19.41 -4.83
N PHE A 174 4.12 -18.70 -3.98
CA PHE A 174 2.72 -18.39 -4.23
C PHE A 174 2.53 -17.46 -5.43
N ALA A 175 3.47 -16.54 -5.70
CA ALA A 175 3.39 -15.63 -6.85
C ALA A 175 3.55 -16.33 -8.21
N LEU A 176 4.25 -17.46 -8.27
CA LEU A 176 4.38 -18.26 -9.50
C LEU A 176 3.03 -18.87 -9.95
N GLY A 177 2.13 -19.12 -9.01
CA GLY A 177 0.77 -19.62 -9.25
C GLY A 177 -0.23 -18.57 -9.72
N ALA A 178 0.16 -17.29 -9.82
CA ALA A 178 -0.74 -16.23 -10.26
C ALA A 178 -1.23 -16.47 -11.69
N GLU A 179 -2.54 -16.41 -11.91
CA GLU A 179 -3.12 -16.43 -13.26
C GLU A 179 -3.15 -15.02 -13.86
N GLU A 180 -3.22 -14.93 -15.20
CA GLU A 180 -3.41 -13.63 -15.86
C GLU A 180 -4.88 -13.23 -15.73
N ILE A 181 -5.11 -12.08 -15.09
CA ILE A 181 -6.45 -11.59 -14.72
C ILE A 181 -6.87 -10.44 -15.64
N TYR A 182 -5.93 -9.73 -16.26
CA TYR A 182 -6.21 -8.51 -17.00
C TYR A 182 -6.80 -8.81 -18.39
N ALA A 183 -7.98 -8.25 -18.66
CA ALA A 183 -8.75 -8.49 -19.89
C ALA A 183 -7.99 -8.11 -21.17
N GLY A 184 -7.30 -6.97 -21.16
CA GLY A 184 -6.67 -6.40 -22.37
C GLY A 184 -5.68 -7.33 -23.07
N PRO A 185 -4.65 -7.85 -22.37
CA PRO A 185 -3.71 -8.83 -22.90
C PRO A 185 -4.36 -10.12 -23.37
N ILE A 186 -5.37 -10.63 -22.64
CA ILE A 186 -6.10 -11.87 -22.99
C ILE A 186 -6.84 -11.67 -24.32
N ILE A 187 -7.62 -10.60 -24.43
CA ILE A 187 -8.37 -10.25 -25.64
C ILE A 187 -7.42 -10.00 -26.81
N ARG A 188 -6.28 -9.32 -26.61
CA ARG A 188 -5.27 -9.12 -27.66
C ARG A 188 -4.66 -10.43 -28.14
N HIS A 189 -4.33 -11.34 -27.22
CA HIS A 189 -3.75 -12.63 -27.58
C HIS A 189 -4.76 -13.49 -28.35
N ARG A 190 -6.03 -13.46 -27.96
CA ARG A 190 -7.12 -14.14 -28.68
C ARG A 190 -7.44 -13.50 -30.02
N ALA A 191 -7.52 -12.17 -30.10
CA ALA A 191 -7.72 -11.44 -31.36
C ALA A 191 -6.60 -11.73 -32.36
N LYS A 192 -5.35 -11.83 -31.89
CA LYS A 192 -4.20 -12.24 -32.72
C LYS A 192 -4.31 -13.69 -33.19
N LYS A 193 -4.78 -14.62 -32.34
CA LYS A 193 -5.01 -16.03 -32.72
C LYS A 193 -6.18 -16.19 -33.70
N LEU A 194 -7.21 -15.36 -33.58
CA LEU A 194 -8.42 -15.39 -34.40
C LEU A 194 -8.32 -14.52 -35.67
N GLY A 195 -7.19 -13.83 -35.89
CA GLY A 195 -7.00 -12.94 -37.04
C GLY A 195 -7.89 -11.68 -37.03
N LEU A 196 -8.47 -11.32 -35.88
CA LEU A 196 -9.34 -10.16 -35.72
C LEU A 196 -8.52 -8.85 -35.58
N PRO A 197 -9.12 -7.68 -35.87
CA PRO A 197 -8.45 -6.40 -35.66
C PRO A 197 -7.99 -6.26 -34.21
N ILE A 198 -6.68 -6.10 -34.04
CA ILE A 198 -6.04 -6.09 -32.71
C ILE A 198 -6.33 -4.73 -32.06
N PRO A 199 -6.92 -4.68 -30.86
CA PRO A 199 -7.20 -3.41 -30.20
C PRO A 199 -5.88 -2.66 -29.93
N PRO A 200 -5.83 -1.33 -30.20
CA PRO A 200 -4.61 -0.53 -30.13
C PRO A 200 -3.98 -0.59 -28.74
N ARG A 201 -2.64 -0.54 -28.68
CA ARG A 201 -1.91 -0.54 -27.39
C ARG A 201 -2.20 0.76 -26.64
N PRO A 202 -2.35 0.74 -25.30
CA PRO A 202 -2.65 1.96 -24.53
C PRO A 202 -1.43 2.89 -24.49
N VAL A 203 -0.24 2.34 -24.77
CA VAL A 203 1.03 3.06 -24.74
C VAL A 203 1.84 2.88 -26.02
N PRO A 204 2.45 3.97 -26.53
CA PRO A 204 3.41 3.93 -27.63
C PRO A 204 4.62 3.04 -27.31
N ARG A 205 5.22 2.42 -28.33
CA ARG A 205 6.45 1.64 -28.16
C ARG A 205 7.68 2.55 -27.98
N GLY A 206 8.62 2.11 -27.14
CA GLY A 206 9.95 2.71 -27.00
C GLY A 206 10.01 3.92 -26.05
N TRP A 207 11.04 4.75 -26.23
CA TRP A 207 11.33 5.93 -25.39
C TRP A 207 10.22 6.99 -25.39
N ALA A 208 9.46 7.10 -26.49
CA ALA A 208 8.29 7.98 -26.56
C ALA A 208 7.16 7.51 -25.63
N GLY A 209 6.98 6.19 -25.47
CA GLY A 209 6.06 5.60 -24.50
C GLY A 209 6.50 5.88 -23.06
N LEU A 210 7.79 5.72 -22.77
CA LEU A 210 8.32 6.02 -21.43
C LEU A 210 8.18 7.51 -21.06
N ARG A 211 8.44 8.41 -22.01
CA ARG A 211 8.22 9.86 -21.83
C ARG A 211 6.74 10.18 -21.66
N PHE A 212 5.87 9.65 -22.51
CA PHE A 212 4.42 9.83 -22.40
C PHE A 212 3.88 9.32 -21.06
N LEU A 213 4.37 8.17 -20.59
CA LEU A 213 3.99 7.64 -19.29
C LEU A 213 4.48 8.52 -18.15
N ALA A 214 5.77 8.85 -18.13
CA ALA A 214 6.35 9.67 -17.09
C ALA A 214 5.70 11.05 -17.02
N THR A 215 5.37 11.69 -18.16
CA THR A 215 4.73 13.01 -18.14
C THR A 215 3.23 12.91 -17.88
N VAL A 216 2.49 12.05 -18.58
CA VAL A 216 1.02 12.04 -18.50
C VAL A 216 0.50 11.41 -17.22
N THR A 217 1.16 10.38 -16.68
CA THR A 217 0.68 9.73 -15.44
C THR A 217 1.03 10.51 -14.19
N LEU A 218 2.28 11.01 -14.05
CA LEU A 218 2.66 11.90 -12.94
C LEU A 218 1.96 13.25 -13.02
N ALA A 219 1.91 13.89 -14.20
CA ALA A 219 1.27 15.20 -14.31
C ALA A 219 -0.21 15.11 -13.94
N ARG A 220 -0.90 14.01 -14.27
CA ARG A 220 -2.29 13.79 -13.85
C ARG A 220 -2.43 13.64 -12.34
N GLN A 221 -1.55 12.87 -11.69
CA GLN A 221 -1.58 12.69 -10.23
C GLN A 221 -1.36 14.03 -9.51
N VAL A 222 -0.35 14.79 -9.93
CA VAL A 222 -0.04 16.11 -9.38
C VAL A 222 -1.17 17.11 -9.66
N TYR A 223 -1.72 17.10 -10.87
CA TYR A 223 -2.86 17.94 -11.24
C TYR A 223 -4.07 17.64 -10.35
N MET A 224 -4.39 16.36 -10.14
CA MET A 224 -5.52 15.94 -9.30
C MET A 224 -5.32 16.35 -7.84
N LEU A 225 -4.10 16.21 -7.30
CA LEU A 225 -3.76 16.69 -5.96
C LEU A 225 -3.91 18.21 -5.81
N LEU A 226 -3.56 19.00 -6.82
CA LEU A 226 -3.57 20.45 -6.72
C LEU A 226 -4.94 21.08 -7.05
N ARG A 227 -5.76 20.41 -7.87
CA ARG A 227 -7.05 20.95 -8.33
C ARG A 227 -8.25 20.37 -7.61
N GLU A 228 -8.18 19.13 -7.12
CA GLU A 228 -9.29 18.48 -6.40
C GLU A 228 -9.07 18.57 -4.88
N PRO A 229 -9.74 19.49 -4.16
CA PRO A 229 -9.49 19.72 -2.73
C PRO A 229 -9.79 18.48 -1.88
N MET A 230 -10.78 17.67 -2.27
CA MET A 230 -11.11 16.43 -1.58
C MET A 230 -9.97 15.42 -1.66
N VAL A 231 -9.36 15.26 -2.84
CA VAL A 231 -8.21 14.36 -3.03
C VAL A 231 -7.03 14.86 -2.21
N LEU A 232 -6.77 16.16 -2.20
CA LEU A 232 -5.71 16.76 -1.40
C LEU A 232 -5.88 16.50 0.10
N LEU A 233 -7.07 16.78 0.65
CA LEU A 233 -7.34 16.63 2.09
C LEU A 233 -7.24 15.16 2.53
N CYS A 234 -7.86 14.23 1.81
CA CYS A 234 -7.76 12.80 2.09
C CYS A 234 -6.32 12.29 1.96
N SER A 235 -5.55 12.81 0.98
CA SER A 235 -4.16 12.44 0.78
C SER A 235 -3.26 13.00 1.88
N LEU A 236 -3.48 14.25 2.31
CA LEU A 236 -2.79 14.86 3.44
C LEU A 236 -3.06 14.07 4.72
N TYR A 237 -4.32 13.74 4.99
CA TYR A 237 -4.69 12.94 6.15
C TYR A 237 -4.02 11.55 6.13
N SER A 238 -4.07 10.85 5.00
CA SER A 238 -3.40 9.56 4.82
C SER A 238 -1.88 9.67 4.97
N SER A 239 -1.28 10.76 4.47
CA SER A 239 0.15 11.02 4.57
C SER A 239 0.61 11.29 6.00
N LEU A 240 -0.20 11.99 6.79
CA LEU A 240 0.05 12.25 8.20
C LEU A 240 -0.03 10.95 9.01
N ASN A 241 -1.08 10.14 8.79
CA ASN A 241 -1.23 8.83 9.43
C ASN A 241 -0.02 7.93 9.14
N PHE A 242 0.38 7.86 7.86
CA PHE A 242 1.53 7.06 7.43
C PHE A 242 2.84 7.56 8.06
N SER A 243 3.03 8.88 8.14
CA SER A 243 4.20 9.49 8.79
C SER A 243 4.27 9.15 10.27
N ILE A 244 3.14 9.25 10.98
CA ILE A 244 3.04 8.85 12.39
C ILE A 244 3.39 7.37 12.55
N LEU A 245 2.88 6.49 11.70
CA LEU A 245 3.21 5.06 11.71
C LEU A 245 4.74 4.84 11.60
N PHE A 246 5.45 5.51 10.69
CA PHE A 246 6.90 5.35 10.59
C PHE A 246 7.66 5.88 11.80
N CYS A 247 7.27 7.06 12.29
CA CYS A 247 7.85 7.60 13.51
C CYS A 247 7.59 6.67 14.70
N PHE A 248 6.42 6.05 14.77
CA PHE A 248 6.05 5.10 15.80
C PHE A 248 6.89 3.82 15.71
N LEU A 249 7.00 3.20 14.53
CA LEU A 249 7.84 2.03 14.30
C LEU A 249 9.31 2.26 14.66
N ALA A 250 9.86 3.45 14.39
CA ALA A 250 11.22 3.82 14.78
C ALA A 250 11.37 4.06 16.30
N SER A 251 10.30 4.43 17.00
CA SER A 251 10.32 4.70 18.45
C SER A 251 10.33 3.44 19.29
N ILE A 252 9.68 2.37 18.82
CA ILE A 252 9.54 1.11 19.57
C ILE A 252 10.90 0.54 20.00
N PRO A 253 11.86 0.25 19.09
CA PRO A 253 13.14 -0.30 19.51
C PRO A 253 13.95 0.66 20.38
N LEU A 254 13.76 1.97 20.22
CA LEU A 254 14.42 2.98 21.05
C LEU A 254 13.91 2.92 22.50
N ILE A 255 12.58 2.97 22.72
CA ILE A 255 11.98 3.02 24.05
C ILE A 255 12.15 1.70 24.79
N PHE A 256 11.88 0.57 24.12
CA PHE A 256 12.02 -0.75 24.74
C PHE A 256 13.49 -1.11 25.00
N GLY A 257 14.41 -0.64 24.16
CA GLY A 257 15.85 -0.80 24.41
C GLY A 257 16.35 0.04 25.59
N THR A 258 16.03 1.34 25.65
CA THR A 258 16.60 2.25 26.68
C THR A 258 15.88 2.19 28.02
N THR A 259 14.55 2.04 28.04
CA THR A 259 13.74 2.13 29.26
C THR A 259 13.54 0.76 29.91
N TYR A 260 13.33 -0.28 29.10
CA TYR A 260 13.03 -1.63 29.56
C TYR A 260 14.21 -2.61 29.43
N GLY A 261 15.32 -2.17 28.82
CA GLY A 261 16.53 -2.99 28.67
C GLY A 261 16.37 -4.17 27.71
N PHE A 262 15.39 -4.13 26.79
CA PHE A 262 15.14 -5.24 25.87
C PHE A 262 16.28 -5.39 24.87
N THR A 263 16.60 -6.65 24.54
CA THR A 263 17.49 -6.94 23.43
C THR A 263 16.87 -6.50 22.09
N PRO A 264 17.67 -6.25 21.04
CA PRO A 264 17.13 -5.88 19.73
C PRO A 264 16.14 -6.90 19.14
N GLY A 265 16.27 -8.18 19.51
CA GLY A 265 15.34 -9.25 19.12
C GLY A 265 13.99 -9.11 19.82
N GLU A 266 14.00 -8.91 21.14
CA GLU A 266 12.79 -8.72 21.96
C GLU A 266 12.06 -7.43 21.61
N ALA A 267 12.79 -6.35 21.36
CA ALA A 267 12.22 -5.11 20.84
C ALA A 267 11.51 -5.31 19.49
N GLY A 268 11.98 -6.26 18.67
CA GLY A 268 11.32 -6.67 17.44
C GLY A 268 10.00 -7.40 17.65
N LEU A 269 9.85 -8.17 18.74
CA LEU A 269 8.62 -8.91 19.09
C LEU A 269 7.47 -7.96 19.44
N VAL A 270 7.76 -6.76 19.93
CA VAL A 270 6.73 -5.74 20.23
C VAL A 270 5.91 -5.37 18.98
N LEU A 271 6.46 -5.54 17.78
CA LEU A 271 5.73 -5.32 16.52
C LEU A 271 4.58 -6.31 16.29
N ILE A 272 4.57 -7.46 16.98
CA ILE A 272 3.44 -8.40 16.95
C ILE A 272 2.17 -7.73 17.49
N GLY A 273 2.29 -6.80 18.46
CA GLY A 273 1.15 -6.01 18.92
C GLY A 273 0.47 -5.27 17.76
N ILE A 274 1.25 -4.58 16.94
CA ILE A 274 0.76 -3.88 15.74
C ILE A 274 0.14 -4.87 14.75
N ALA A 275 0.76 -6.03 14.53
CA ALA A 275 0.25 -7.08 13.64
C ALA A 275 -1.16 -7.55 14.04
N VAL A 276 -1.34 -7.89 15.32
CA VAL A 276 -2.62 -8.31 15.88
C VAL A 276 -3.64 -7.17 15.77
N GLY A 277 -3.21 -5.94 16.07
CA GLY A 277 -4.01 -4.74 15.87
C GLY A 277 -4.53 -4.59 14.44
N CYS A 278 -3.65 -4.72 13.45
CA CYS A 278 -4.01 -4.63 12.03
C CYS A 278 -5.03 -5.69 11.62
N ILE A 279 -4.86 -6.94 12.07
CA ILE A 279 -5.80 -8.04 11.78
C ILE A 279 -7.18 -7.74 12.37
N LEU A 280 -7.23 -7.37 13.66
CA LEU A 280 -8.47 -7.01 14.34
C LEU A 280 -9.12 -5.78 13.70
N GLY A 281 -8.32 -4.80 13.26
CA GLY A 281 -8.79 -3.59 12.58
C GLY A 281 -9.40 -3.90 11.21
N GLY A 282 -8.76 -4.78 10.44
CA GLY A 282 -9.31 -5.27 9.17
C GLY A 282 -10.64 -5.99 9.35
N LEU A 283 -10.74 -6.88 10.34
CA LEU A 283 -11.99 -7.58 10.69
C LEU A 283 -13.08 -6.61 11.18
N ALA A 284 -12.73 -5.62 11.99
CA ALA A 284 -13.67 -4.60 12.44
C ALA A 284 -14.18 -3.75 11.27
N LEU A 285 -13.29 -3.35 10.36
CA LEU A 285 -13.66 -2.58 9.18
C LEU A 285 -14.58 -3.37 8.24
N MET A 286 -14.33 -4.66 8.09
CA MET A 286 -15.21 -5.60 7.40
C MET A 286 -16.63 -5.59 8.01
N VAL A 287 -16.76 -5.70 9.33
CA VAL A 287 -18.05 -5.64 10.02
C VAL A 287 -18.73 -4.27 9.84
N ILE A 288 -17.97 -3.18 9.97
CA ILE A 288 -18.47 -1.80 9.81
C ILE A 288 -18.97 -1.58 8.38
N ASP A 289 -18.22 -1.98 7.35
CA ASP A 289 -18.63 -1.84 5.95
C ASP A 289 -19.88 -2.67 5.68
N GLY A 290 -19.93 -3.94 6.12
CA GLY A 290 -21.12 -4.79 5.97
C GLY A 290 -22.36 -4.20 6.63
N TYR A 291 -22.22 -3.64 7.84
CA TYR A 291 -23.32 -2.96 8.54
C TYR A 291 -23.75 -1.68 7.83
N ALA A 292 -22.81 -0.82 7.43
CA ALA A 292 -23.07 0.43 6.74
C ALA A 292 -23.81 0.19 5.41
N VAL A 293 -23.41 -0.83 4.67
CA VAL A 293 -24.06 -1.23 3.41
C VAL A 293 -25.50 -1.63 3.63
N LYS A 294 -25.76 -2.49 4.62
CA LYS A 294 -27.12 -2.94 4.95
C LYS A 294 -27.99 -1.76 5.39
N TRP A 295 -27.47 -0.94 6.29
CA TRP A 295 -28.18 0.22 6.83
C TRP A 295 -28.59 1.22 5.74
N TYR A 296 -27.71 1.49 4.77
CA TYR A 296 -28.00 2.38 3.64
C TYR A 296 -28.97 1.77 2.63
N ARG A 297 -28.84 0.46 2.33
CA ARG A 297 -29.75 -0.24 1.42
C ARG A 297 -31.20 -0.19 1.92
N ASP A 298 -31.38 -0.28 3.23
CA ASP A 298 -32.71 -0.28 3.85
C ASP A 298 -33.37 1.11 3.87
N ARG A 299 -32.61 2.19 3.61
CA ARG A 299 -33.08 3.59 3.79
C ARG A 299 -33.05 4.44 2.52
N TYR A 300 -32.25 4.08 1.53
CA TYR A 300 -32.06 4.87 0.32
C TYR A 300 -32.20 3.98 -0.92
N THR A 301 -33.12 4.37 -1.82
CA THR A 301 -33.36 3.71 -3.12
C THR A 301 -32.35 4.12 -4.19
N ASP A 302 -31.80 5.32 -4.09
CA ASP A 302 -30.71 5.78 -4.95
C ASP A 302 -29.36 5.35 -4.38
N GLY A 303 -28.50 4.84 -5.25
CA GLY A 303 -27.27 4.11 -4.92
C GLY A 303 -26.41 4.70 -3.81
N SER A 304 -25.66 3.81 -3.18
CA SER A 304 -24.86 4.06 -1.98
C SER A 304 -23.98 5.31 -2.06
N THR A 305 -24.20 6.24 -1.13
CA THR A 305 -23.36 7.43 -0.96
C THR A 305 -21.95 7.03 -0.48
N PRO A 306 -20.87 7.59 -1.06
CA PRO A 306 -19.49 7.23 -0.72
C PRO A 306 -19.12 7.55 0.74
N GLU A 307 -19.84 8.46 1.40
CA GLU A 307 -19.61 8.92 2.77
C GLU A 307 -19.71 7.80 3.80
N ARG A 308 -20.45 6.72 3.50
CA ARG A 308 -20.54 5.55 4.38
C ARG A 308 -19.18 4.91 4.68
N MET A 309 -18.22 5.06 3.78
CA MET A 309 -16.88 4.47 3.90
C MET A 309 -16.02 5.17 4.95
N LEU A 310 -16.36 6.42 5.29
CA LEU A 310 -15.62 7.20 6.28
C LEU A 310 -15.94 6.79 7.72
N TRP A 311 -16.95 5.96 7.97
CA TRP A 311 -17.34 5.54 9.32
C TRP A 311 -16.18 4.86 10.08
N GLY A 312 -15.37 4.06 9.37
CA GLY A 312 -14.15 3.49 9.95
C GLY A 312 -13.13 4.56 10.33
N ALA A 313 -12.91 5.57 9.48
CA ALA A 313 -12.01 6.68 9.78
C ALA A 313 -12.50 7.57 10.93
N MET A 314 -13.82 7.76 11.07
CA MET A 314 -14.41 8.51 12.20
C MET A 314 -14.12 7.84 13.55
N LEU A 315 -14.12 6.50 13.60
CA LEU A 315 -13.76 5.75 14.80
C LEU A 315 -12.23 5.66 14.98
N GLY A 316 -11.49 5.47 13.90
CA GLY A 316 -10.04 5.36 13.93
C GLY A 316 -9.33 6.67 14.31
N GLY A 317 -9.79 7.84 13.88
CA GLY A 317 -9.12 9.11 14.18
C GLY A 317 -8.88 9.35 15.68
N PRO A 318 -9.93 9.37 16.53
CA PRO A 318 -9.79 9.55 17.98
C PRO A 318 -9.01 8.41 18.63
N LEU A 319 -9.25 7.17 18.20
CA LEU A 319 -8.59 5.99 18.76
C LEU A 319 -7.07 6.04 18.54
N MET A 320 -6.62 6.58 17.40
CA MET A 320 -5.21 6.76 17.10
C MET A 320 -4.57 7.73 18.10
N ALA A 321 -5.20 8.88 18.35
CA ALA A 321 -4.70 9.86 19.32
C ALA A 321 -4.61 9.26 20.74
N VAL A 322 -5.64 8.53 21.16
CA VAL A 322 -5.65 7.82 22.45
C VAL A 322 -4.52 6.79 22.53
N SER A 323 -4.29 6.02 21.47
CA SER A 323 -3.21 5.01 21.45
C SER A 323 -1.81 5.62 21.55
N LEU A 324 -1.56 6.75 20.89
CA LEU A 324 -0.29 7.47 20.96
C LEU A 324 -0.05 8.06 22.35
N PHE A 325 -1.09 8.67 22.94
CA PHE A 325 -1.02 9.20 24.29
C PHE A 325 -0.78 8.09 25.31
N TRP A 326 -1.51 6.98 25.19
CA TRP A 326 -1.33 5.81 26.04
C TRP A 326 0.09 5.27 25.94
N PHE A 327 0.60 5.09 24.72
CA PHE A 327 1.97 4.62 24.51
C PHE A 327 3.01 5.57 25.14
N ALA A 328 2.88 6.88 24.89
CA ALA A 328 3.77 7.88 25.46
C ALA A 328 3.74 7.90 27.00
N TRP A 329 2.56 7.72 27.60
CA TRP A 329 2.40 7.64 29.05
C TRP A 329 3.07 6.40 29.64
N THR A 330 2.99 5.27 28.93
CA THR A 330 3.57 4.00 29.37
C THR A 330 5.08 3.93 29.25
N ALA A 331 5.73 4.85 28.52
CA ALA A 331 7.18 4.89 28.34
C ALA A 331 7.92 5.39 29.60
N ARG A 332 7.69 4.74 30.75
CA ARG A 332 8.31 5.05 32.04
C ARG A 332 8.78 3.76 32.72
N PRO A 333 9.92 3.77 33.44
CA PRO A 333 10.45 2.57 34.09
C PRO A 333 9.49 1.92 35.10
N GLY A 334 8.56 2.68 35.69
CA GLY A 334 7.62 2.20 36.70
C GLY A 334 6.38 1.47 36.16
N ILE A 335 6.14 1.45 34.85
CA ILE A 335 4.94 0.83 34.25
C ILE A 335 5.35 -0.43 33.49
N HIS A 336 4.59 -1.52 33.67
CA HIS A 336 4.87 -2.80 33.01
C HIS A 336 4.84 -2.69 31.48
N TRP A 337 5.87 -3.23 30.81
CA TRP A 337 6.09 -3.17 29.36
C TRP A 337 4.91 -3.65 28.52
N MET A 338 4.09 -4.60 29.05
CA MET A 338 2.88 -5.10 28.36
C MET A 338 1.89 -4.00 28.02
N SER A 339 1.76 -2.96 28.87
CA SER A 339 0.85 -1.86 28.58
C SER A 339 1.27 -1.11 27.31
N GLY A 340 2.56 -0.95 27.07
CA GLY A 340 3.08 -0.36 25.83
C GLY A 340 2.78 -1.23 24.61
N ILE A 341 2.83 -2.56 24.75
CA ILE A 341 2.48 -3.50 23.66
C ILE A 341 0.98 -3.46 23.35
N VAL A 342 0.11 -3.35 24.36
CA VAL A 342 -1.33 -3.21 24.12
C VAL A 342 -1.60 -1.90 23.38
N ALA A 343 -0.95 -0.80 23.77
CA ALA A 343 -1.07 0.47 23.07
C ALA A 343 -0.61 0.40 21.61
N THR A 344 0.45 -0.37 21.28
CA THR A 344 0.86 -0.58 19.88
C THR A 344 -0.18 -1.38 19.07
N GLY A 345 -0.89 -2.31 19.70
CA GLY A 345 -2.01 -3.02 19.08
C GLY A 345 -3.21 -2.13 18.79
N VAL A 346 -3.60 -1.27 19.75
CA VAL A 346 -4.67 -0.28 19.53
C VAL A 346 -4.29 0.69 18.40
N PHE A 347 -3.01 1.10 18.34
CA PHE A 347 -2.49 1.93 17.26
C PHE A 347 -2.61 1.22 15.89
N GLY A 348 -2.22 -0.05 15.79
CA GLY A 348 -2.36 -0.83 14.55
C GLY A 348 -3.80 -0.98 14.08
N PHE A 349 -4.71 -1.27 15.02
CA PHE A 349 -6.16 -1.34 14.77
C PHE A 349 -6.71 -0.03 14.19
N SER A 350 -6.33 1.07 14.84
CA SER A 350 -6.72 2.41 14.45
C SER A 350 -6.17 2.84 13.09
N ASN A 351 -4.91 2.49 12.82
CA ASN A 351 -4.24 2.84 11.57
C ASN A 351 -4.92 2.18 10.36
N ILE A 352 -5.27 0.89 10.46
CA ILE A 352 -6.00 0.19 9.37
C ILE A 352 -7.37 0.83 9.10
N LEU A 353 -8.14 1.13 10.15
CA LEU A 353 -9.45 1.76 10.03
C LEU A 353 -9.37 3.07 9.24
N VAL A 354 -8.45 3.95 9.60
CA VAL A 354 -8.28 5.24 8.92
C VAL A 354 -7.81 5.07 7.47
N PHE A 355 -6.78 4.24 7.29
CA PHE A 355 -6.08 4.14 6.02
C PHE A 355 -6.94 3.53 4.92
N VAL A 356 -7.61 2.42 5.23
CA VAL A 356 -8.43 1.70 4.27
C VAL A 356 -9.72 2.46 3.97
N SER A 357 -10.36 3.07 4.99
CA SER A 357 -11.54 3.91 4.81
C SER A 357 -11.28 5.07 3.85
N THR A 358 -10.13 5.75 4.00
CA THR A 358 -9.77 6.89 3.15
C THR A 358 -9.47 6.46 1.71
N MET A 359 -8.82 5.30 1.50
CA MET A 359 -8.58 4.75 0.17
C MET A 359 -9.88 4.32 -0.54
N LEU A 360 -10.79 3.66 0.18
CA LEU A 360 -12.10 3.26 -0.35
C LEU A 360 -12.96 4.47 -0.71
N TYR A 361 -12.97 5.50 0.14
CA TYR A 361 -13.67 6.75 -0.12
C TYR A 361 -13.16 7.43 -1.41
N LEU A 362 -11.84 7.60 -1.56
CA LEU A 362 -11.25 8.21 -2.75
C LEU A 362 -11.57 7.44 -4.04
N THR A 363 -11.54 6.12 -3.97
CA THR A 363 -11.82 5.26 -5.12
C THR A 363 -13.26 5.39 -5.58
N ASN A 364 -14.21 5.51 -4.64
CA ASN A 364 -15.63 5.62 -4.98
C ASN A 364 -16.03 7.03 -5.42
N VAL A 365 -15.51 8.08 -4.78
CA VAL A 365 -15.80 9.48 -5.16
C VAL A 365 -15.27 9.81 -6.56
N CYS A 366 -14.06 9.34 -6.90
CA CYS A 366 -13.45 9.61 -8.20
C CYS A 366 -13.96 8.68 -9.33
N GLY A 367 -14.81 7.71 -9.00
CA GLY A 367 -15.40 6.76 -9.95
C GLY A 367 -14.39 5.82 -10.62
N ALA A 368 -14.89 4.93 -11.48
CA ALA A 368 -14.08 3.90 -12.14
C ALA A 368 -13.00 4.46 -13.10
N GLN A 369 -13.20 5.66 -13.65
CA GLN A 369 -12.27 6.25 -14.63
C GLN A 369 -11.11 7.00 -13.97
N TYR A 370 -11.33 7.70 -12.86
CA TYR A 370 -10.30 8.50 -12.20
C TYR A 370 -9.84 7.95 -10.83
N GLY A 371 -10.56 6.97 -10.26
CA GLY A 371 -10.24 6.36 -8.96
C GLY A 371 -8.83 5.80 -8.85
N ALA A 372 -8.34 5.11 -9.90
CA ALA A 372 -6.96 4.60 -9.92
C ALA A 372 -5.91 5.73 -9.92
N SER A 373 -6.20 6.86 -10.57
CA SER A 373 -5.31 8.04 -10.58
C SER A 373 -5.32 8.75 -9.23
N ALA A 374 -6.49 8.86 -8.58
CA ALA A 374 -6.64 9.43 -7.24
C ALA A 374 -5.91 8.58 -6.19
N LEU A 375 -6.02 7.25 -6.28
CA LEU A 375 -5.31 6.33 -5.38
C LEU A 375 -3.80 6.42 -5.56
N ALA A 376 -3.32 6.54 -6.80
CA ALA A 376 -1.91 6.74 -7.10
C ALA A 376 -1.40 8.10 -6.59
N ALA A 377 -2.20 9.17 -6.73
CA ALA A 377 -1.86 10.49 -6.22
C ALA A 377 -1.82 10.51 -4.68
N ASN A 378 -2.78 9.86 -4.02
CA ASN A 378 -2.75 9.61 -2.57
C ASN A 378 -1.48 8.85 -2.16
N GLY A 379 -1.14 7.78 -2.89
CA GLY A 379 0.11 7.03 -2.68
C GLY A 379 1.35 7.91 -2.81
N LEU A 380 1.46 8.69 -3.88
CA LEU A 380 2.59 9.59 -4.13
C LEU A 380 2.82 10.55 -2.97
N LEU A 381 1.80 11.32 -2.56
CA LEU A 381 1.92 12.28 -1.46
C LEU A 381 2.24 11.56 -0.14
N ARG A 382 1.56 10.45 0.12
CA ARG A 382 1.76 9.63 1.32
C ARG A 382 3.19 9.15 1.48
N TYR A 383 3.78 8.61 0.41
CA TYR A 383 5.16 8.09 0.45
C TYR A 383 6.20 9.22 0.50
N LEU A 384 5.98 10.34 -0.20
CA LEU A 384 6.88 11.50 -0.13
C LEU A 384 6.91 12.13 1.27
N VAL A 385 5.75 12.36 1.87
CA VAL A 385 5.67 12.93 3.22
C VAL A 385 6.16 11.90 4.25
N GLY A 386 5.67 10.66 4.18
CA GLY A 386 6.07 9.59 5.11
C GLY A 386 7.56 9.24 5.10
N GLY A 387 8.22 9.33 3.94
CA GLY A 387 9.68 9.16 3.84
C GLY A 387 10.47 10.34 4.40
N SER A 388 9.88 11.54 4.45
CA SER A 388 10.54 12.75 4.94
C SER A 388 10.57 12.81 6.48
N PHE A 389 9.52 12.37 7.15
CA PHE A 389 9.36 12.51 8.60
C PHE A 389 10.44 11.83 9.45
N PRO A 390 10.91 10.61 9.13
CA PRO A 390 12.04 10.00 9.83
C PRO A 390 13.33 10.83 9.74
N LEU A 391 13.56 11.54 8.64
CA LEU A 391 14.74 12.42 8.48
C LEU A 391 14.64 13.67 9.38
N LEU A 392 13.42 14.19 9.56
CA LEU A 392 13.17 15.37 10.41
C LEU A 392 13.34 15.07 11.90
N ARG A 393 13.35 13.79 12.31
CA ARG A 393 13.45 13.38 13.73
C ARG A 393 14.81 13.69 14.36
N PHE A 394 15.85 13.90 13.56
CA PHE A 394 17.19 14.23 14.05
C PHE A 394 17.76 15.43 13.32
N PRO A 395 17.24 16.65 13.60
CA PRO A 395 18.08 17.81 13.41
C PRO A 395 19.20 17.68 14.45
N GLY A 396 20.40 17.36 13.97
CA GLY A 396 21.58 17.78 14.71
C GLY A 396 21.42 19.29 14.97
N GLU A 397 21.57 19.69 16.23
CA GLU A 397 21.90 21.07 16.59
C GLU A 397 20.84 22.12 16.23
N PHE A 398 19.64 22.04 16.82
CA PHE A 398 19.02 23.29 17.26
C PHE A 398 19.60 23.62 18.64
N PRO A 399 20.21 24.81 18.85
CA PRO A 399 20.59 25.24 20.18
C PRO A 399 19.34 25.14 21.04
N THR A 400 19.43 24.36 22.12
CA THR A 400 18.31 24.09 23.02
C THR A 400 17.58 25.39 23.33
N THR A 401 16.38 25.56 22.79
CA THR A 401 15.52 26.67 23.22
C THR A 401 15.34 26.54 24.73
N PRO A 402 15.43 27.64 25.51
CA PRO A 402 15.50 27.61 26.98
C PRO A 402 14.35 26.85 27.66
N VAL A 403 13.22 26.66 26.96
CA VAL A 403 12.06 25.89 27.42
C VAL A 403 12.36 24.38 27.62
N MET A 404 13.30 23.80 26.86
CA MET A 404 13.67 22.38 26.99
C MET A 404 14.67 22.10 28.11
N GLN A 405 15.37 23.12 28.64
CA GLN A 405 16.23 22.98 29.81
C GLN A 405 15.43 22.89 31.12
N LEU A 406 14.24 23.51 31.17
CA LEU A 406 13.32 23.41 32.31
C LEU A 406 12.76 22.00 32.55
N TRP A 407 12.74 21.14 31.54
CA TRP A 407 12.27 19.75 31.67
C TRP A 407 13.37 18.76 32.07
N LYS A 408 14.62 19.22 32.22
CA LYS A 408 15.77 18.39 32.66
C LYS A 408 16.19 18.66 34.11
N SER A 409 15.54 19.56 34.85
CA SER A 409 15.80 19.70 36.28
C SER A 409 15.14 18.54 37.04
N PRO A 410 15.88 17.79 37.87
CA PRO A 410 15.27 16.84 38.78
C PRO A 410 14.45 17.62 39.82
N LEU A 411 13.15 17.37 39.86
CA LEU A 411 12.35 17.54 41.08
C LEU A 411 12.22 16.17 41.74
#